data_AF-A0A7M4FS83-F1
#
_entry.id   AF-A0A7M4FS83-F1
#
_cell.length_a   1.000
_cell.length_b   1.000
_cell.length_c   1.000
_cell.angle_alpha   90.00
_cell.angle_beta   90.00
_cell.angle_gamma   90.00
#
_symmetry.space_group_name_H-M   'P 1'
#
loop_
_entity.id
_entity.type
_entity.pdbx_description
1 polymer ?
#
loop_
_entity_poly.entity_id
_entity_poly.type
_entity_poly.pdbx_seq_one_letter_code
_entity_poly.pdbx_strand_id
1 'polypeptide(L)'
;LADDNGEPSESLVPFILDAAYRYAVKVAFHIQPYKGRDDHTVHENIKYILDNYSSCSAFYKYKTSTGRSLPLFYAYDSYLMPAESWANLLTPTGSHSVRNTPYDGVFIVLLVEERHKHNILSAGYDGTYTYLASNGFSFGSSHQNWKVIKAFCDSNNLIICPWNNHNTRNHINRKYYETALQAALMVKPEIVSITSFNEWHEGTQIEKAVPKTTATCLYLDYLLHQPNTYLELTRRRAERFGKEKEQWLM
;
A
#
# COMPACT_ATOMS: atom_id res chain seq x y z
N LEU A 1 3.47 11.10 -14.94
CA LEU A 1 3.97 10.16 -15.98
C LEU A 1 3.20 8.86 -15.86
N ALA A 2 2.91 8.19 -16.97
CA ALA A 2 2.29 6.86 -16.97
C ALA A 2 3.36 5.76 -17.06
N ASP A 3 2.98 4.53 -16.70
CA ASP A 3 3.78 3.34 -16.99
C ASP A 3 3.53 2.88 -18.45
N ASP A 4 4.08 1.72 -18.83
CA ASP A 4 3.92 1.19 -20.18
C ASP A 4 2.51 0.61 -20.46
N ASN A 5 1.61 0.58 -19.46
CA ASN A 5 0.35 -0.16 -19.50
C ASN A 5 -0.90 0.74 -19.41
N GLY A 6 -0.77 2.07 -19.33
CA GLY A 6 -1.90 2.98 -19.16
C GLY A 6 -1.70 4.39 -19.68
N GLU A 7 -2.80 5.15 -19.71
CA GLU A 7 -2.81 6.58 -20.03
C GLU A 7 -2.57 7.43 -18.77
N PRO A 8 -2.06 8.67 -18.89
CA PRO A 8 -1.91 9.58 -17.76
C PRO A 8 -3.24 9.82 -17.02
N SER A 9 -3.32 9.39 -15.76
CA SER A 9 -4.52 9.49 -14.92
C SER A 9 -4.50 10.66 -13.93
N GLU A 10 -3.44 11.48 -13.95
CA GLU A 10 -3.20 12.56 -12.99
C GLU A 10 -4.33 13.61 -12.96
N SER A 11 -4.92 13.92 -14.13
CA SER A 11 -6.05 14.85 -14.24
C SER A 11 -7.30 14.42 -13.47
N LEU A 12 -7.39 13.15 -13.06
CA LEU A 12 -8.51 12.61 -12.27
C LEU A 12 -8.33 12.86 -10.76
N VAL A 13 -7.13 13.18 -10.29
CA VAL A 13 -6.81 13.32 -8.86
C VAL A 13 -7.71 14.34 -8.14
N PRO A 14 -7.99 15.55 -8.70
CA PRO A 14 -8.90 16.50 -8.06
C PRO A 14 -10.31 15.93 -7.82
N PHE A 15 -10.84 15.16 -8.78
CA PHE A 15 -12.17 14.55 -8.67
C PHE A 15 -12.21 13.43 -7.62
N ILE A 16 -11.13 12.64 -7.53
CA ILE A 16 -10.97 11.61 -6.50
C ILE A 16 -10.91 12.25 -5.12
N LEU A 17 -10.14 13.33 -4.95
CA LEU A 17 -10.03 14.07 -3.69
C LEU A 17 -11.37 14.68 -3.25
N ASP A 18 -12.13 15.27 -4.19
CA ASP A 18 -13.48 15.80 -3.91
C ASP A 18 -14.46 14.69 -3.47
N ALA A 19 -14.48 13.57 -4.19
CA ALA A 19 -15.30 12.43 -3.82
C ALA A 19 -14.89 11.88 -2.44
N ALA A 20 -13.59 11.71 -2.19
CA ALA A 20 -13.07 11.24 -0.91
C ALA A 20 -13.46 12.19 0.23
N TYR A 21 -13.38 13.50 0.02
CA TYR A 21 -13.81 14.50 1.00
C TYR A 21 -15.29 14.32 1.38
N ARG A 22 -16.19 14.19 0.40
CA ARG A 22 -17.64 14.00 0.62
C ARG A 22 -17.98 12.75 1.44
N TYR A 23 -17.19 11.69 1.30
CA TYR A 23 -17.39 10.43 2.03
C TYR A 23 -16.45 10.26 3.24
N ALA A 24 -15.76 11.32 3.67
CA ALA A 24 -14.80 11.29 4.78
C ALA A 24 -13.68 10.24 4.63
N VAL A 25 -13.31 9.93 3.40
CA VAL A 25 -12.18 9.06 3.05
C VAL A 25 -10.93 9.93 2.89
N LYS A 26 -9.75 9.35 3.16
CA LYS A 26 -8.46 9.99 2.93
C LYS A 26 -7.73 9.35 1.76
N VAL A 27 -6.96 10.15 1.03
CA VAL A 27 -6.23 9.74 -0.18
C VAL A 27 -4.72 9.85 0.07
N ALA A 28 -4.03 8.72 -0.03
CA ALA A 28 -2.57 8.63 -0.10
C ALA A 28 -2.16 8.26 -1.53
N PHE A 29 -0.88 8.41 -1.86
CA PHE A 29 -0.38 8.16 -3.21
C PHE A 29 0.48 6.89 -3.27
N HIS A 30 0.18 6.04 -4.25
CA HIS A 30 0.96 4.85 -4.58
C HIS A 30 1.74 5.14 -5.88
N ILE A 31 3.03 5.44 -5.71
CA ILE A 31 3.93 5.83 -6.80
C ILE A 31 4.35 4.58 -7.56
N GLN A 32 3.80 4.44 -8.76
CA GLN A 32 4.12 3.35 -9.68
C GLN A 32 5.54 3.49 -10.28
N PRO A 33 6.12 2.42 -10.83
CA PRO A 33 7.21 2.55 -11.78
C PRO A 33 6.75 3.38 -12.99
N TYR A 34 7.61 4.26 -13.46
CA TYR A 34 7.39 5.03 -14.69
C TYR A 34 8.73 5.20 -15.40
N LYS A 35 8.68 5.46 -16.71
CA LYS A 35 9.88 5.65 -17.52
C LYS A 35 10.71 6.83 -17.00
N GLY A 36 12.00 6.57 -16.73
CA GLY A 36 12.92 7.57 -16.20
C GLY A 36 12.77 7.83 -14.70
N ARG A 37 12.12 6.94 -13.94
CA ARG A 37 12.04 7.06 -12.48
C ARG A 37 13.44 6.96 -11.85
N ASP A 38 13.84 8.04 -11.21
CA ASP A 38 15.06 8.21 -10.42
C ASP A 38 14.79 9.10 -9.18
N ASP A 39 15.80 9.38 -8.39
CA ASP A 39 15.69 10.18 -7.17
C ASP A 39 15.25 11.63 -7.43
N HIS A 40 15.69 12.22 -8.54
CA HIS A 40 15.33 13.59 -8.94
C HIS A 40 13.88 13.70 -9.41
N THR A 41 13.45 12.82 -10.31
CA THR A 41 12.07 12.79 -10.79
C THR A 41 11.09 12.41 -9.68
N VAL A 42 11.48 11.53 -8.76
CA VAL A 42 10.66 11.24 -7.57
C VAL A 42 10.55 12.46 -6.67
N HIS A 43 11.65 13.21 -6.44
CA HIS A 43 11.61 14.50 -5.73
C HIS A 43 10.60 15.46 -6.38
N GLU A 44 10.73 15.69 -7.69
CA GLU A 44 9.84 16.58 -8.44
C GLU A 44 8.37 16.15 -8.34
N ASN A 45 8.10 14.85 -8.43
CA ASN A 45 6.75 14.31 -8.27
C ASN A 45 6.20 14.49 -6.85
N ILE A 46 7.00 14.29 -5.81
CA ILE A 46 6.60 14.56 -4.41
C ILE A 46 6.25 16.04 -4.25
N LYS A 47 7.14 16.92 -4.72
CA LYS A 47 6.92 18.37 -4.69
C LYS A 47 5.63 18.74 -5.41
N TYR A 48 5.42 18.24 -6.61
CA TYR A 48 4.21 18.46 -7.39
C TYR A 48 2.95 18.00 -6.64
N ILE A 49 2.94 16.77 -6.11
CA ILE A 49 1.79 16.23 -5.38
C ILE A 49 1.48 17.10 -4.15
N LEU A 50 2.50 17.51 -3.41
CA LEU A 50 2.30 18.29 -2.19
C LEU A 50 1.87 19.72 -2.47
N ASP A 51 2.48 20.39 -3.45
CA ASP A 51 2.12 21.76 -3.84
C ASP A 51 0.68 21.83 -4.37
N ASN A 52 0.21 20.81 -5.11
CA ASN A 52 -1.12 20.82 -5.73
C ASN A 52 -2.23 20.24 -4.83
N TYR A 53 -1.93 19.23 -4.00
CA TYR A 53 -2.97 18.41 -3.38
C TYR A 53 -2.96 18.41 -1.84
N SER A 54 -1.85 18.77 -1.19
CA SER A 54 -1.71 18.60 0.27
C SER A 54 -2.58 19.53 1.13
N SER A 55 -3.13 20.59 0.52
CA SER A 55 -4.08 21.51 1.15
C SER A 55 -5.51 20.95 1.22
N CYS A 56 -5.83 19.93 0.41
CA CYS A 56 -7.13 19.29 0.42
C CYS A 56 -7.34 18.53 1.75
N SER A 57 -8.50 18.71 2.37
CA SER A 57 -8.84 18.00 3.62
C SER A 57 -8.90 16.48 3.47
N ALA A 58 -9.11 15.96 2.26
CA ALA A 58 -9.06 14.53 1.97
C ALA A 58 -7.63 13.99 1.79
N PHE A 59 -6.61 14.85 1.66
CA PHE A 59 -5.23 14.41 1.54
C PHE A 59 -4.78 13.70 2.83
N TYR A 60 -4.27 12.48 2.71
CA TYR A 60 -3.89 11.67 3.86
C TYR A 60 -2.56 12.13 4.45
N LYS A 61 -2.53 12.29 5.77
CA LYS A 61 -1.31 12.50 6.55
C LYS A 61 -1.26 11.48 7.68
N TYR A 62 -0.16 10.73 7.75
CA TYR A 62 0.13 9.81 8.83
C TYR A 62 0.65 10.58 10.05
N LYS A 63 0.16 10.21 11.24
CA LYS A 63 0.66 10.76 12.50
C LYS A 63 1.79 9.86 13.01
N THR A 64 3.02 10.36 13.00
CA THR A 64 4.20 9.64 13.47
C THR A 64 4.19 9.49 15.00
N SER A 65 5.04 8.60 15.51
CA SER A 65 5.28 8.45 16.96
C SER A 65 5.80 9.73 17.62
N THR A 66 6.48 10.59 16.87
CA THR A 66 6.93 11.92 17.31
C THR A 66 5.84 12.98 17.29
N GLY A 67 4.61 12.63 16.88
CA GLY A 67 3.47 13.55 16.80
C GLY A 67 3.41 14.41 15.54
N ARG A 68 4.38 14.29 14.63
CA ARG A 68 4.35 14.98 13.33
C ARG A 68 3.25 14.38 12.45
N SER A 69 2.60 15.21 11.65
CA SER A 69 1.63 14.78 10.65
C SER A 69 2.26 14.93 9.26
N LEU A 70 2.58 13.82 8.62
CA LEU A 70 3.34 13.78 7.36
C LEU A 70 2.55 13.06 6.26
N PRO A 71 2.62 13.52 5.00
CA PRO A 71 2.15 12.76 3.84
C PRO A 71 2.66 11.31 3.86
N LEU A 72 1.86 10.33 3.44
CA LEU A 72 2.32 8.95 3.28
C LEU A 72 2.32 8.57 1.80
N PHE A 73 3.44 8.02 1.34
CA PHE A 73 3.66 7.55 -0.01
C PHE A 73 4.02 6.07 0.00
N TYR A 74 3.37 5.29 -0.85
CA TYR A 74 3.83 3.94 -1.19
C TYR A 74 4.69 4.02 -2.44
N ALA A 75 5.83 3.34 -2.49
CA ALA A 75 6.64 3.20 -3.71
C ALA A 75 6.59 1.74 -4.19
N TYR A 76 5.95 1.51 -5.35
CA TYR A 76 5.90 0.19 -6.00
C TYR A 76 7.20 -0.12 -6.71
N ASP A 77 7.62 -1.40 -6.68
CA ASP A 77 8.89 -1.87 -7.25
C ASP A 77 10.09 -0.98 -6.90
N SER A 78 10.13 -0.48 -5.66
CA SER A 78 11.16 0.44 -5.17
C SER A 78 12.58 -0.11 -5.33
N TYR A 79 12.72 -1.44 -5.30
CA TYR A 79 13.98 -2.16 -5.49
C TYR A 79 14.59 -2.02 -6.90
N LEU A 80 13.85 -1.51 -7.88
CA LEU A 80 14.39 -1.20 -9.22
C LEU A 80 15.33 0.00 -9.22
N MET A 81 15.17 0.91 -8.26
CA MET A 81 16.10 2.03 -8.06
C MET A 81 17.12 1.67 -6.96
N PRO A 82 18.42 1.91 -7.18
CA PRO A 82 19.46 1.59 -6.20
C PRO A 82 19.22 2.28 -4.84
N ALA A 83 19.66 1.63 -3.76
CA ALA A 83 19.53 2.17 -2.41
C ALA A 83 20.24 3.52 -2.23
N GLU A 84 21.36 3.73 -2.93
CA GLU A 84 22.13 4.99 -2.91
C GLU A 84 21.32 6.16 -3.50
N SER A 85 20.60 5.93 -4.59
CA SER A 85 19.71 6.94 -5.18
C SER A 85 18.57 7.29 -4.22
N TRP A 86 17.93 6.28 -3.61
CA TRP A 86 16.95 6.55 -2.55
C TRP A 86 17.55 7.29 -1.36
N ALA A 87 18.79 6.97 -0.97
CA ALA A 87 19.46 7.62 0.14
C ALA A 87 19.72 9.12 -0.13
N ASN A 88 20.03 9.51 -1.37
CA ASN A 88 20.17 10.91 -1.76
C ASN A 88 18.90 11.73 -1.49
N LEU A 89 17.73 11.08 -1.57
CA LEU A 89 16.43 11.69 -1.38
C LEU A 89 15.90 11.56 0.05
N LEU A 90 16.09 10.40 0.68
CA LEU A 90 15.38 10.00 1.90
C LEU A 90 16.24 9.95 3.15
N THR A 91 17.55 10.19 3.07
CA THR A 91 18.39 10.36 4.27
C THR A 91 18.59 11.84 4.58
N PRO A 92 18.72 12.26 5.85
CA PRO A 92 18.97 13.65 6.21
C PRO A 92 20.25 14.25 5.60
N THR A 93 21.22 13.41 5.25
CA THR A 93 22.50 13.78 4.63
C THR A 93 22.51 13.62 3.10
N GLY A 94 21.38 13.23 2.51
CA GLY A 94 21.25 13.06 1.07
C GLY A 94 21.45 14.36 0.31
N SER A 95 21.99 14.28 -0.91
CA SER A 95 22.39 15.44 -1.71
C SER A 95 21.24 16.40 -2.06
N HIS A 96 20.00 15.90 -2.10
CA HIS A 96 18.79 16.69 -2.37
C HIS A 96 17.62 16.16 -1.53
N SER A 97 17.90 15.90 -0.25
CA SER A 97 16.97 15.28 0.68
C SER A 97 15.65 16.03 0.82
N VAL A 98 14.54 15.28 0.92
CA VAL A 98 13.24 15.84 1.33
C VAL A 98 13.08 15.91 2.86
N ARG A 99 13.97 15.26 3.62
CA ARG A 99 13.86 15.19 5.09
C ARG A 99 13.99 16.56 5.73
N ASN A 100 13.12 16.86 6.69
CA ASN A 100 13.05 18.17 7.37
C ASN A 100 12.80 19.36 6.43
N THR A 101 12.24 19.11 5.24
CA THR A 101 11.76 20.15 4.32
C THR A 101 10.22 20.17 4.30
N PRO A 102 9.59 21.14 3.63
CA PRO A 102 8.14 21.10 3.36
C PRO A 102 7.69 19.86 2.57
N TYR A 103 8.62 19.15 1.93
CA TYR A 103 8.37 17.97 1.10
C TYR A 103 8.63 16.64 1.83
N ASP A 104 8.88 16.69 3.15
CA ASP A 104 9.07 15.50 3.98
C ASP A 104 7.79 14.64 4.02
N GLY A 105 7.96 13.33 4.21
CA GLY A 105 6.89 12.35 4.11
C GLY A 105 7.27 11.03 4.76
N VAL A 106 6.30 10.10 4.80
CA VAL A 106 6.49 8.71 5.22
C VAL A 106 6.51 7.85 3.97
N PHE A 107 7.65 7.23 3.68
CA PHE A 107 7.88 6.43 2.48
C PHE A 107 7.85 4.94 2.81
N ILE A 108 6.82 4.26 2.32
CA ILE A 108 6.58 2.82 2.53
C ILE A 108 6.94 2.07 1.25
N VAL A 109 7.86 1.11 1.34
CA VAL A 109 8.46 0.47 0.15
C VAL A 109 8.18 -1.02 0.02
N LEU A 110 8.20 -1.52 -1.21
CA LEU A 110 7.85 -2.90 -1.51
C LEU A 110 8.98 -3.87 -1.10
N LEU A 111 8.68 -4.77 -0.16
CA LEU A 111 9.55 -5.89 0.19
C LEU A 111 9.13 -7.15 -0.57
N VAL A 112 9.97 -7.56 -1.52
CA VAL A 112 9.79 -8.80 -2.29
C VAL A 112 10.68 -9.90 -1.74
N GLU A 113 11.99 -9.69 -1.71
CA GLU A 113 12.98 -10.68 -1.28
C GLU A 113 13.61 -10.34 0.07
N GLU A 114 14.08 -11.34 0.80
CA GLU A 114 14.70 -11.13 2.12
C GLU A 114 15.91 -10.19 2.06
N ARG A 115 16.71 -10.29 0.99
CA ARG A 115 17.90 -9.46 0.78
C ARG A 115 17.58 -7.96 0.74
N HIS A 116 16.36 -7.57 0.33
CA HIS A 116 15.97 -6.16 0.27
C HIS A 116 15.93 -5.49 1.65
N LYS A 117 15.84 -6.24 2.76
CA LYS A 117 15.93 -5.68 4.12
C LYS A 117 17.20 -4.86 4.36
N HIS A 118 18.33 -5.27 3.79
CA HIS A 118 19.59 -4.54 3.92
C HIS A 118 19.52 -3.17 3.23
N ASN A 119 18.91 -3.14 2.05
CA ASN A 119 18.73 -1.92 1.26
C ASN A 119 17.70 -0.98 1.90
N ILE A 120 16.76 -1.50 2.68
CA ILE A 120 15.71 -0.68 3.29
C ILE A 120 16.30 0.37 4.24
N LEU A 121 17.29 -0.03 5.04
CA LEU A 121 17.92 0.85 6.01
C LEU A 121 18.84 1.87 5.33
N SER A 122 19.70 1.41 4.42
CA SER A 122 20.64 2.30 3.72
C SER A 122 19.96 3.32 2.83
N ALA A 123 18.79 2.97 2.26
CA ALA A 123 17.97 3.87 1.44
C ALA A 123 17.21 4.94 2.25
N GLY A 124 17.07 4.79 3.58
CA GLY A 124 16.38 5.77 4.42
C GLY A 124 14.84 5.72 4.36
N TYR A 125 14.25 4.56 4.06
CA TYR A 125 12.79 4.40 4.06
C TYR A 125 12.19 4.41 5.47
N ASP A 126 10.89 4.73 5.58
CA ASP A 126 10.16 4.77 6.85
C ASP A 126 9.39 3.47 7.16
N GLY A 127 9.27 2.58 6.18
CA GLY A 127 8.54 1.33 6.34
C GLY A 127 8.49 0.47 5.10
N THR A 128 7.84 -0.69 5.25
CA THR A 128 7.65 -1.63 4.16
C THR A 128 6.22 -2.14 4.07
N TYR A 129 5.79 -2.45 2.84
CA TYR A 129 4.58 -3.18 2.53
C TYR A 129 4.92 -4.31 1.57
N THR A 130 4.04 -5.30 1.48
CA THR A 130 4.39 -6.54 0.77
C THR A 130 3.65 -6.73 -0.58
N TYR A 131 2.72 -5.82 -0.94
CA TYR A 131 1.72 -5.76 -2.05
C TYR A 131 1.11 -7.06 -2.61
N LEU A 132 1.98 -7.99 -2.98
CA LEU A 132 1.77 -9.15 -3.85
C LEU A 132 0.84 -10.20 -3.27
N ALA A 133 -0.45 -9.96 -3.42
CA ALA A 133 -1.52 -10.91 -3.63
C ALA A 133 -1.35 -12.43 -3.26
N SER A 134 -0.42 -13.13 -3.87
CA SER A 134 -0.25 -14.56 -3.70
C SER A 134 0.64 -14.91 -2.52
N ASN A 135 0.08 -15.52 -1.47
CA ASN A 135 0.87 -16.07 -0.36
C ASN A 135 1.87 -17.12 -0.88
N GLY A 136 3.15 -16.91 -0.64
CA GLY A 136 4.23 -17.79 -1.11
C GLY A 136 4.91 -17.35 -2.40
N PHE A 137 4.46 -16.26 -3.06
CA PHE A 137 5.03 -15.79 -4.32
C PHE A 137 6.41 -15.13 -4.14
N SER A 138 6.62 -14.50 -3.00
CA SER A 138 7.84 -13.81 -2.59
C SER A 138 8.06 -13.95 -1.08
N PHE A 139 9.25 -13.57 -0.60
CA PHE A 139 9.53 -13.54 0.83
C PHE A 139 8.55 -12.64 1.59
N GLY A 140 8.29 -11.43 1.08
CA GLY A 140 7.37 -10.48 1.71
C GLY A 140 5.90 -10.93 1.66
N SER A 141 5.51 -11.61 0.59
CA SER A 141 4.13 -12.09 0.42
C SER A 141 3.78 -13.31 1.30
N SER A 142 4.79 -13.99 1.83
CA SER A 142 4.59 -15.24 2.58
C SER A 142 4.20 -14.96 4.03
N HIS A 143 2.99 -15.35 4.45
CA HIS A 143 2.47 -15.06 5.80
C HIS A 143 3.39 -15.56 6.92
N GLN A 144 4.07 -16.69 6.70
CA GLN A 144 5.02 -17.26 7.66
C GLN A 144 6.20 -16.32 7.98
N ASN A 145 6.54 -15.42 7.06
CA ASN A 145 7.65 -14.48 7.20
C ASN A 145 7.22 -13.17 7.88
N TRP A 146 5.92 -12.88 8.00
CA TRP A 146 5.45 -11.60 8.54
C TRP A 146 5.89 -11.36 9.98
N LYS A 147 6.02 -12.42 10.80
CA LYS A 147 6.56 -12.30 12.15
C LYS A 147 8.03 -11.84 12.14
N VAL A 148 8.84 -12.38 11.22
CA VAL A 148 10.25 -11.99 11.07
C VAL A 148 10.35 -10.58 10.51
N ILE A 149 9.50 -10.21 9.56
CA ILE A 149 9.46 -8.86 8.98
C ILE A 149 9.03 -7.84 10.05
N LYS A 150 8.02 -8.14 10.87
CA LYS A 150 7.61 -7.28 12.00
C LYS A 150 8.75 -7.09 12.99
N ALA A 151 9.43 -8.16 13.40
CA ALA A 151 10.55 -8.07 14.32
C ALA A 151 11.70 -7.21 13.75
N PHE A 152 11.98 -7.33 12.45
CA PHE A 152 12.92 -6.46 11.76
C PHE A 152 12.48 -5.00 11.77
N CYS A 153 11.20 -4.73 11.49
CA CYS A 153 10.66 -3.37 11.49
C CYS A 153 10.72 -2.73 12.88
N ASP A 154 10.33 -3.47 13.92
CA ASP A 154 10.37 -3.01 15.31
C ASP A 154 11.78 -2.67 15.78
N SER A 155 12.74 -3.52 15.42
CA SER A 155 14.15 -3.30 15.79
C SER A 155 14.77 -2.07 15.11
N ASN A 156 14.14 -1.55 14.05
CA ASN A 156 14.65 -0.45 13.24
C ASN A 156 13.70 0.75 13.17
N ASN A 157 12.65 0.80 13.99
CA ASN A 157 11.62 1.85 14.00
C ASN A 157 10.93 2.06 12.63
N LEU A 158 10.71 0.97 11.89
CA LEU A 158 10.03 0.99 10.59
C LEU A 158 8.55 0.59 10.74
N ILE A 159 7.71 1.10 9.85
CA ILE A 159 6.29 0.71 9.73
C ILE A 159 6.19 -0.57 8.89
N ILE A 160 5.31 -1.50 9.28
CA ILE A 160 4.93 -2.64 8.43
C ILE A 160 3.47 -2.55 7.99
N CYS A 161 3.24 -2.67 6.68
CA CYS A 161 1.93 -2.74 6.05
C CYS A 161 1.76 -4.10 5.34
N PRO A 162 1.38 -5.18 6.05
CA PRO A 162 1.06 -6.44 5.38
C PRO A 162 -0.14 -6.28 4.43
N TRP A 163 -0.21 -7.09 3.38
CA TRP A 163 -1.33 -7.15 2.42
C TRP A 163 -1.97 -8.55 2.36
N ASN A 164 -3.05 -8.66 1.58
CA ASN A 164 -3.76 -9.90 1.26
C ASN A 164 -4.58 -9.84 -0.06
N ASN A 165 -4.33 -10.67 -1.12
CA ASN A 165 -5.28 -11.50 -1.91
C ASN A 165 -4.66 -12.29 -3.13
N HIS A 166 -4.78 -13.62 -3.30
CA HIS A 166 -4.04 -14.47 -4.31
C HIS A 166 -4.39 -14.27 -5.80
N ASN A 167 -3.39 -14.28 -6.70
CA ASN A 167 -3.56 -14.43 -8.16
C ASN A 167 -3.72 -15.92 -8.54
N THR A 168 -4.86 -16.31 -9.11
CA THR A 168 -5.11 -17.65 -9.71
C THR A 168 -5.41 -18.84 -8.77
N ARG A 169 -6.10 -18.66 -7.64
CA ARG A 169 -6.77 -19.78 -6.95
C ARG A 169 -8.25 -19.48 -6.74
N ASN A 170 -9.09 -20.52 -6.88
CA ASN A 170 -10.51 -20.47 -6.56
C ASN A 170 -10.69 -19.72 -5.24
N HIS A 171 -11.52 -18.67 -5.24
CA HIS A 171 -11.95 -17.99 -4.02
C HIS A 171 -12.80 -18.95 -3.19
N ILE A 172 -12.18 -19.96 -2.57
CA ILE A 172 -12.87 -20.97 -1.77
C ILE A 172 -13.58 -20.24 -0.61
N ASN A 173 -14.84 -19.90 -0.84
CA ASN A 173 -15.80 -19.31 0.08
C ASN A 173 -15.24 -18.22 1.00
N ARG A 174 -14.45 -17.27 0.47
CA ARG A 174 -13.86 -16.12 1.21
C ARG A 174 -12.81 -16.46 2.28
N LYS A 175 -12.60 -17.75 2.57
CA LYS A 175 -11.73 -18.23 3.66
C LYS A 175 -10.28 -17.78 3.50
N TYR A 176 -9.81 -17.64 2.26
CA TYR A 176 -8.48 -17.11 1.99
C TYR A 176 -8.33 -15.67 2.51
N TYR A 177 -9.26 -14.79 2.13
CA TYR A 177 -9.24 -13.39 2.55
C TYR A 177 -9.31 -13.27 4.08
N GLU A 178 -10.13 -14.09 4.74
CA GLU A 178 -10.20 -14.13 6.20
C GLU A 178 -8.92 -14.61 6.87
N THR A 179 -8.32 -15.68 6.34
CA THR A 179 -7.11 -16.30 6.90
C THR A 179 -5.94 -15.33 6.83
N ALA A 180 -5.79 -14.64 5.71
CA ALA A 180 -4.72 -13.69 5.49
C ALA A 180 -4.91 -12.40 6.31
N LEU A 181 -6.14 -11.86 6.41
CA LEU A 181 -6.41 -10.77 7.36
C LEU A 181 -6.13 -11.20 8.80
N GLN A 182 -6.51 -12.41 9.19
CA GLN A 182 -6.19 -12.93 10.52
C GLN A 182 -4.67 -13.01 10.73
N ALA A 183 -3.91 -13.49 9.74
CA ALA A 183 -2.45 -13.53 9.81
C ALA A 183 -1.82 -12.14 9.91
N ALA A 184 -2.37 -11.14 9.21
CA ALA A 184 -1.92 -9.77 9.27
C ALA A 184 -2.15 -9.19 10.67
N LEU A 185 -3.32 -9.46 11.28
CA LEU A 185 -3.64 -9.00 12.64
C LEU A 185 -2.75 -9.65 13.71
N MET A 186 -2.34 -10.90 13.53
CA MET A 186 -1.48 -11.60 14.50
C MET A 186 -0.11 -10.95 14.69
N VAL A 187 0.39 -10.20 13.70
CA VAL A 187 1.67 -9.48 13.82
C VAL A 187 1.52 -8.05 14.34
N LYS A 188 0.30 -7.64 14.74
CA LYS A 188 0.00 -6.33 15.34
C LYS A 188 0.57 -5.13 14.54
N PRO A 189 0.23 -4.98 13.25
CA PRO A 189 0.79 -3.94 12.40
C PRO A 189 0.19 -2.56 12.73
N GLU A 190 0.91 -1.47 12.43
CA GLU A 190 0.34 -0.12 12.55
C GLU A 190 -0.76 0.13 11.51
N ILE A 191 -0.54 -0.36 10.29
CA ILE A 191 -1.42 -0.18 9.12
C ILE A 191 -1.60 -1.54 8.44
N VAL A 192 -2.79 -1.83 7.94
CA VAL A 192 -3.05 -2.97 7.04
C VAL A 192 -3.43 -2.42 5.67
N SER A 193 -2.79 -2.93 4.63
CA SER A 193 -3.13 -2.61 3.24
C SER A 193 -4.01 -3.72 2.63
N ILE A 194 -4.95 -3.35 1.76
CA ILE A 194 -5.81 -4.31 1.04
C ILE A 194 -5.49 -4.17 -0.44
N THR A 195 -4.95 -5.24 -1.02
CA THR A 195 -4.75 -5.39 -2.46
C THR A 195 -5.91 -6.22 -2.99
N SER A 196 -6.93 -5.64 -3.62
CA SER A 196 -7.10 -4.24 -4.04
C SER A 196 -8.55 -3.79 -3.93
N PHE A 197 -8.84 -2.50 -4.16
CA PHE A 197 -10.23 -2.09 -4.38
C PHE A 197 -10.75 -2.66 -5.70
N ASN A 198 -10.06 -2.40 -6.81
CA ASN A 198 -10.54 -2.63 -8.18
C ASN A 198 -9.45 -3.03 -9.19
N GLU A 199 -8.42 -3.77 -8.78
CA GLU A 199 -7.40 -4.30 -9.71
C GLU A 199 -7.93 -5.55 -10.45
N TRP A 200 -8.91 -5.31 -11.32
CA TRP A 200 -9.72 -6.35 -11.97
C TRP A 200 -8.90 -7.30 -12.84
N HIS A 201 -7.81 -6.83 -13.44
CA HIS A 201 -6.97 -7.65 -14.31
C HIS A 201 -6.20 -8.73 -13.53
N GLU A 202 -5.93 -8.52 -12.24
CA GLU A 202 -5.31 -9.51 -11.36
C GLU A 202 -6.35 -10.37 -10.62
N GLY A 203 -7.63 -9.96 -10.62
CA GLY A 203 -8.68 -10.64 -9.86
C GLY A 203 -8.58 -10.41 -8.35
N THR A 204 -7.95 -9.32 -7.92
CA THR A 204 -7.70 -9.03 -6.50
C THR A 204 -8.74 -8.09 -5.87
N GLN A 205 -9.71 -7.62 -6.64
CA GLN A 205 -10.70 -6.62 -6.26
C GLN A 205 -11.64 -7.06 -5.14
N ILE A 206 -11.96 -6.12 -4.23
CA ILE A 206 -13.08 -6.22 -3.28
C ILE A 206 -14.33 -5.47 -3.76
N GLU A 207 -14.21 -4.70 -4.86
CA GLU A 207 -15.32 -4.02 -5.54
C GLU A 207 -16.41 -5.03 -5.92
N LYS A 208 -17.67 -4.57 -6.02
CA LYS A 208 -18.79 -5.46 -6.29
C LYS A 208 -18.63 -6.16 -7.65
N ALA A 209 -18.66 -7.49 -7.65
CA ALA A 209 -18.72 -8.32 -8.85
C ALA A 209 -20.11 -8.94 -9.03
N VAL A 210 -20.59 -9.01 -10.26
CA VAL A 210 -21.88 -9.62 -10.62
C VAL A 210 -21.68 -10.72 -11.66
N PRO A 211 -22.51 -11.78 -11.66
CA PRO A 211 -22.44 -12.83 -12.67
C PRO A 211 -22.56 -12.26 -14.08
N LYS A 212 -21.67 -12.68 -14.98
CA LYS A 212 -21.71 -12.27 -16.38
C LYS A 212 -21.27 -13.41 -17.30
N THR A 213 -22.12 -13.70 -18.28
CA THR A 213 -21.80 -14.62 -19.37
C THR A 213 -21.92 -13.88 -20.69
N THR A 214 -20.97 -14.12 -21.57
CA THR A 214 -20.97 -13.68 -22.97
C THR A 214 -20.92 -14.92 -23.87
N ALA A 215 -21.01 -14.73 -25.20
CA ALA A 215 -20.93 -15.85 -26.14
C ALA A 215 -19.58 -16.62 -26.06
N THR A 216 -18.51 -15.97 -25.62
CA THR A 216 -17.14 -16.51 -25.65
C THR A 216 -16.50 -16.65 -24.28
N CYS A 217 -17.10 -16.10 -23.23
CA CYS A 217 -16.50 -16.05 -21.90
C CYS A 217 -17.56 -16.15 -20.80
N LEU A 218 -17.32 -17.05 -19.84
CA LEU A 218 -17.98 -17.09 -18.53
C LEU A 218 -17.07 -16.38 -17.53
N TYR A 219 -17.49 -15.23 -17.01
CA TYR A 219 -16.73 -14.51 -16.00
C TYR A 219 -16.92 -15.15 -14.64
N LEU A 220 -15.86 -15.13 -13.83
CA LEU A 220 -15.94 -15.48 -12.42
C LEU A 220 -16.69 -14.39 -11.66
N ASP A 221 -17.43 -14.81 -10.64
CA ASP A 221 -18.15 -13.90 -9.75
C ASP A 221 -18.12 -14.45 -8.30
N TYR A 222 -18.86 -13.81 -7.40
CA TYR A 222 -18.85 -14.14 -5.97
C TYR A 222 -19.88 -15.21 -5.55
N LEU A 223 -20.39 -16.01 -6.50
CA LEU A 223 -21.42 -17.08 -6.39
C LEU A 223 -21.60 -17.66 -4.97
N LEU A 224 -22.87 -17.89 -4.60
CA LEU A 224 -23.37 -18.20 -3.23
C LEU A 224 -23.35 -16.99 -2.27
N HIS A 225 -22.80 -15.85 -2.67
CA HIS A 225 -22.77 -14.62 -1.88
C HIS A 225 -23.24 -13.40 -2.67
N GLN A 226 -23.56 -12.33 -1.95
CA GLN A 226 -23.98 -11.05 -2.54
C GLN A 226 -22.80 -10.33 -3.20
N PRO A 227 -23.03 -9.47 -4.22
CA PRO A 227 -21.96 -8.74 -4.90
C PRO A 227 -21.05 -7.94 -3.96
N ASN A 228 -21.54 -7.50 -2.81
CA ASN A 228 -20.81 -6.71 -1.82
C ASN A 228 -20.10 -7.55 -0.72
N THR A 229 -20.01 -8.87 -0.88
CA THR A 229 -19.55 -9.77 0.20
C THR A 229 -18.15 -9.45 0.72
N TYR A 230 -17.22 -9.04 -0.15
CA TYR A 230 -15.87 -8.66 0.26
C TYR A 230 -15.85 -7.33 0.99
N LEU A 231 -16.65 -6.33 0.56
CA LEU A 231 -16.82 -5.07 1.28
C LEU A 231 -17.35 -5.29 2.71
N GLU A 232 -18.36 -6.17 2.87
CA GLU A 232 -18.89 -6.52 4.19
C GLU A 232 -17.86 -7.24 5.07
N LEU A 233 -17.06 -8.12 4.47
CA LEU A 233 -16.01 -8.82 5.17
C LEU A 233 -14.88 -7.87 5.60
N THR A 234 -14.45 -6.96 4.71
CA THR A 234 -13.51 -5.89 5.01
C THR A 234 -14.01 -5.03 6.16
N ARG A 235 -15.28 -4.59 6.14
CA ARG A 235 -15.89 -3.82 7.23
C ARG A 235 -15.77 -4.53 8.58
N ARG A 236 -16.21 -5.79 8.67
CA ARG A 236 -16.16 -6.58 9.92
C ARG A 236 -14.72 -6.73 10.45
N ARG A 237 -13.76 -6.91 9.54
CA ARG A 237 -12.34 -7.07 9.90
C ARG A 237 -11.70 -5.74 10.31
N ALA A 238 -12.05 -4.64 9.66
CA ALA A 238 -11.61 -3.30 10.05
C ALA A 238 -12.15 -2.89 11.43
N GLU A 239 -13.43 -3.16 11.71
CA GLU A 239 -14.03 -2.94 13.04
C GLU A 239 -13.31 -3.75 14.13
N ARG A 240 -12.96 -5.00 13.83
CA ARG A 240 -12.18 -5.86 14.75
C ARG A 240 -10.76 -5.34 14.94
N PHE A 241 -10.07 -4.96 13.87
CA PHE A 241 -8.72 -4.39 13.93
C PHE A 241 -8.68 -3.13 14.80
N GLY A 242 -9.65 -2.22 14.65
CA GLY A 242 -9.74 -1.02 15.49
C GLY A 242 -9.78 -1.36 16.98
N LYS A 243 -10.66 -2.29 17.37
CA LYS A 243 -10.79 -2.75 18.77
C LYS A 243 -9.51 -3.42 19.29
N GLU A 244 -8.92 -4.31 18.52
CA GLU A 244 -7.68 -4.99 18.92
C GLU A 244 -6.51 -4.01 19.03
N LYS A 245 -6.41 -3.04 18.11
CA LYS A 245 -5.36 -2.01 18.13
C LYS A 245 -5.47 -1.09 19.35
N GLU A 246 -6.67 -0.70 19.75
CA GLU A 246 -6.88 0.05 21.00
C GLU A 246 -6.40 -0.73 22.22
N GLN A 247 -6.65 -2.05 22.27
CA GLN A 247 -6.17 -2.92 23.34
C GLN A 247 -4.65 -3.11 23.35
N TRP A 248 -3.98 -3.05 22.21
CA TRP A 248 -2.51 -3.16 22.15
C TRP A 248 -1.79 -1.89 22.58
N LEU A 249 -2.47 -0.74 22.51
CA LEU A 249 -1.92 0.57 22.83
C LEU A 249 -2.24 1.03 24.27
N MET A 250 -3.08 0.28 24.99
CA MET A 250 -3.27 0.38 26.44
C MET A 250 -2.18 -0.40 27.18
#